data_AF-A0A669BCS4-F1
#
_entry.id   AF-A0A669BCS4-F1
#
_cell.length_a   1.000
_cell.length_b   1.000
_cell.length_c   1.000
_cell.angle_alpha   90.00
_cell.angle_beta   90.00
_cell.angle_gamma   90.00
#
_symmetry.space_group_name_H-M   'P 1'
#
loop_
_entity.id
_entity.type
_entity.pdbx_description
1 polymer ?
#
loop_
_entity_poly.entity_id
_entity_poly.type
_entity_poly.pdbx_seq_one_letter_code
_entity_poly.pdbx_strand_id
1 'polypeptide(L)'
;MGDMLETVQVWDSPNTPVEEGKEDVLLRELSKLPIVELWRIQWGLSQSALLQDFPPIPPRWLRSADACSTAKTMMRCYQEDRAPAVLAAVQTLISGNHQVRPVRFTMIPLRPESDLKPVQGFVKTQRRKLISRIQRPGPILEALQCCRIFNTSEREAIAIYGACKDRNRALVDLLLRKGEEAQKVFYHALGQSEPFLLQELEEDHIRGKNASDSVVIMEMLEFLVTDELKCFQWLVNKYMTAESHSPIGGEQLEHADRRTTWRLLEKLFGSNRAERVAMEILMKIVPMLCLYFQAEAVTSLTYSDIRLETNTPQVEITPEVSEDGSIFRLRCQQPGVFRCSLTGLVLEGFGDVVYEMVPWDVDFLSSKGLQVAGALFRFHLLTGSFQRLHLPHCQLLSDGGRHFLSVAHVTGDCVDFITPGQVTDSHVTVDISGFSCFGLVTPAPSDQIAGLVLIFSQPTNSTLFILLLPRNVCLTQVRKEWKRRIGAEYIEAIPDCELIPNHTYKLIGEPVTVIQPETSKFVNFRDYNNFLPSFQVQLKAGATQVRLQLRSHVAGSRLIGWLFGNKECEVWARVIQLKGNSHYM
;
A
#
# COMPACT_ATOMS: atom_id res chain seq x y z
N MET A 1 -85.57 20.33 49.43
CA MET A 1 -84.73 19.12 49.55
C MET A 1 -85.32 18.08 48.63
N GLY A 2 -84.71 17.88 47.48
CA GLY A 2 -85.22 16.99 46.43
C GLY A 2 -84.38 17.23 45.18
N ASP A 3 -83.21 16.60 45.14
CA ASP A 3 -82.38 16.59 43.94
C ASP A 3 -83.03 15.70 42.88
N MET A 4 -83.19 16.29 41.71
CA MET A 4 -83.86 15.74 40.55
C MET A 4 -82.82 15.01 39.67
N LEU A 5 -83.14 13.76 39.34
CA LEU A 5 -82.37 12.84 38.50
C LEU A 5 -82.40 13.23 37.01
N GLU A 6 -81.32 12.82 36.31
CA GLU A 6 -81.15 12.63 34.85
C GLU A 6 -81.06 13.92 33.98
N THR A 7 -80.14 14.10 33.02
CA THR A 7 -79.43 13.17 32.11
C THR A 7 -78.24 13.85 31.37
N VAL A 8 -77.31 13.02 30.85
CA VAL A 8 -76.47 13.16 29.60
C VAL A 8 -75.00 13.62 29.65
N GLN A 9 -74.12 12.61 29.44
CA GLN A 9 -72.89 12.46 28.63
C GLN A 9 -71.68 13.42 28.72
N VAL A 10 -70.51 12.84 29.04
CA VAL A 10 -69.23 13.13 28.35
C VAL A 10 -68.47 11.81 28.11
N TRP A 11 -67.90 11.70 26.90
CA TRP A 11 -67.40 10.52 26.21
C TRP A 11 -66.15 9.84 26.78
N ASP A 12 -66.04 8.55 26.48
CA ASP A 12 -64.79 7.77 26.45
C ASP A 12 -63.67 8.53 25.73
N SER A 13 -62.46 8.46 26.28
CA SER A 13 -61.23 8.72 25.52
C SER A 13 -60.31 7.50 25.57
N PRO A 14 -59.68 7.15 24.44
CA PRO A 14 -59.13 5.83 24.19
C PRO A 14 -57.67 5.73 24.64
N ASN A 15 -57.28 4.53 25.04
CA ASN A 15 -55.93 4.01 25.22
C ASN A 15 -54.82 4.86 24.59
N THR A 16 -54.02 5.53 25.43
CA THR A 16 -52.68 5.98 25.06
C THR A 16 -51.80 4.75 24.81
N PRO A 17 -51.22 4.58 23.61
CA PRO A 17 -50.34 3.45 23.35
C PRO A 17 -49.02 3.64 24.10
N VAL A 18 -48.57 2.57 24.76
CA VAL A 18 -47.21 2.45 25.29
C VAL A 18 -46.25 2.61 24.10
N GLU A 19 -45.33 3.57 24.16
CA GLU A 19 -44.28 3.71 23.14
C GLU A 19 -43.41 2.45 23.17
N GLU A 20 -43.61 1.58 22.17
CA GLU A 20 -42.87 0.32 21.97
C GLU A 20 -41.41 0.67 21.62
N GLY A 21 -40.42 0.09 22.32
CA GLY A 21 -39.01 0.38 22.09
C GLY A 21 -38.58 -0.03 20.67
N LYS A 22 -37.64 0.70 20.05
CA LYS A 22 -37.20 0.42 18.66
C LYS A 22 -36.53 -0.97 18.52
N GLU A 23 -35.93 -1.50 19.59
CA GLU A 23 -35.46 -2.89 19.66
C GLU A 23 -36.63 -3.88 19.51
N ASP A 24 -37.74 -3.62 20.19
CA ASP A 24 -38.94 -4.47 20.17
C ASP A 24 -39.59 -4.45 18.78
N VAL A 25 -39.55 -3.32 18.09
CA VAL A 25 -40.02 -3.20 16.69
C VAL A 25 -39.17 -4.05 15.74
N LEU A 26 -37.83 -3.95 15.82
CA LEU A 26 -36.90 -4.76 15.01
C LEU A 26 -37.03 -6.25 15.29
N LEU A 27 -37.12 -6.61 16.56
CA LEU A 27 -37.31 -7.98 16.99
C LEU A 27 -38.64 -8.54 16.48
N ARG A 28 -39.71 -7.76 16.58
CA ARG A 28 -41.05 -8.13 16.09
C ARG A 28 -41.07 -8.33 14.58
N GLU A 29 -40.37 -7.51 13.81
CA GLU A 29 -40.27 -7.67 12.35
C GLU A 29 -39.45 -8.89 11.96
N LEU A 30 -38.28 -9.10 12.58
CA LEU A 30 -37.43 -10.26 12.29
C LEU A 30 -38.05 -11.59 12.73
N SER A 31 -38.84 -11.58 13.81
CA SER A 31 -39.49 -12.80 14.34
C SER A 31 -40.67 -13.28 13.50
N LYS A 32 -41.23 -12.42 12.62
CA LYS A 32 -42.32 -12.80 11.69
C LYS A 32 -41.82 -13.54 10.45
N LEU A 33 -40.51 -13.54 10.20
CA LEU A 33 -39.93 -14.06 8.97
C LEU A 33 -39.72 -15.58 9.04
N PRO A 34 -39.96 -16.31 7.92
CA PRO A 34 -39.51 -17.69 7.80
C PRO A 34 -37.99 -17.77 8.00
N ILE A 35 -37.51 -18.87 8.57
CA ILE A 35 -36.07 -19.08 8.86
C ILE A 35 -35.19 -18.89 7.62
N VAL A 36 -35.68 -19.26 6.43
CA VAL A 36 -34.97 -19.09 5.16
C VAL A 36 -34.82 -17.61 4.80
N GLU A 37 -35.86 -16.79 5.00
CA GLU A 37 -35.80 -15.35 4.73
C GLU A 37 -34.94 -14.63 5.78
N LEU A 38 -34.97 -15.06 7.04
CA LEU A 38 -34.05 -14.57 8.07
C LEU A 38 -32.59 -14.83 7.69
N TRP A 39 -32.26 -16.02 7.16
CA TRP A 39 -30.92 -16.32 6.66
C TRP A 39 -30.53 -15.50 5.44
N ARG A 40 -31.46 -15.21 4.53
CA ARG A 40 -31.20 -14.31 3.38
C ARG A 40 -30.90 -12.89 3.84
N ILE A 41 -31.63 -12.39 4.84
CA ILE A 41 -31.36 -11.09 5.46
C ILE A 41 -29.99 -11.09 6.14
N GLN A 42 -29.68 -12.11 6.95
CA GLN A 42 -28.36 -12.26 7.59
C GLN A 42 -27.22 -12.34 6.57
N TRP A 43 -27.42 -13.06 5.46
CA TRP A 43 -26.48 -13.09 4.35
C TRP A 43 -26.31 -11.69 3.76
N GLY A 44 -27.39 -10.97 3.48
CA GLY A 44 -27.37 -9.61 2.96
C GLY A 44 -26.65 -8.61 3.89
N LEU A 45 -26.88 -8.73 5.20
CA LEU A 45 -26.18 -7.95 6.23
C LEU A 45 -24.66 -8.18 6.25
N SER A 46 -24.19 -9.31 5.74
CA SER A 46 -22.77 -9.65 5.68
C SER A 46 -22.05 -9.22 4.39
N GLN A 47 -22.77 -8.73 3.38
CA GLN A 47 -22.18 -8.39 2.09
C GLN A 47 -21.80 -6.90 1.99
N SER A 48 -20.50 -6.62 1.83
CA SER A 48 -19.97 -5.26 1.64
C SER A 48 -20.44 -4.62 0.32
N ALA A 49 -20.64 -5.42 -0.73
CA ALA A 49 -21.10 -4.94 -2.04
C ALA A 49 -22.57 -4.46 -2.02
N LEU A 50 -23.36 -4.90 -1.02
CA LEU A 50 -24.79 -4.59 -0.90
C LEU A 50 -25.08 -3.41 0.04
N LEU A 51 -24.10 -3.05 0.88
CA LEU A 51 -24.22 -2.06 1.96
C LEU A 51 -23.12 -0.99 1.85
N GLN A 52 -23.03 -0.29 0.71
CA GLN A 52 -21.95 0.70 0.46
C GLN A 52 -21.80 1.74 1.59
N ASP A 53 -22.89 2.11 2.25
CA ASP A 53 -22.93 3.11 3.33
C ASP A 53 -22.92 2.52 4.76
N PHE A 54 -23.06 1.20 4.92
CA PHE A 54 -23.15 0.55 6.24
C PHE A 54 -22.06 -0.50 6.44
N PRO A 55 -21.42 -0.58 7.63
CA PRO A 55 -20.44 -1.63 7.89
C PRO A 55 -21.12 -3.02 7.80
N PRO A 56 -20.62 -3.95 6.96
CA PRO A 56 -21.19 -5.30 6.89
C PRO A 56 -20.94 -6.04 8.21
N ILE A 57 -21.92 -6.84 8.64
CA ILE A 57 -21.81 -7.67 9.83
C ILE A 57 -21.02 -8.94 9.49
N PRO A 58 -19.88 -9.24 10.14
CA PRO A 58 -19.14 -10.46 9.84
C PRO A 58 -20.01 -11.70 10.14
N PRO A 59 -20.03 -12.73 9.26
CA PRO A 59 -20.90 -13.90 9.41
C PRO A 59 -20.80 -14.61 10.76
N ARG A 60 -19.64 -14.50 11.44
CA ARG A 60 -19.42 -15.08 12.77
C ARG A 60 -20.29 -14.47 13.89
N TRP A 61 -20.77 -13.25 13.70
CA TRP A 61 -21.63 -12.52 14.65
C TRP A 61 -23.12 -12.82 14.46
N LEU A 62 -23.46 -13.48 13.36
CA LEU A 62 -24.83 -13.91 13.05
C LEU A 62 -25.04 -15.40 13.40
N ARG A 63 -24.07 -16.04 14.06
CA ARG A 63 -23.97 -17.51 14.25
C ARG A 63 -25.04 -18.14 15.15
N SER A 64 -25.68 -17.41 16.08
CA SER A 64 -26.82 -17.95 16.84
C SER A 64 -28.12 -18.00 16.02
N ALA A 65 -28.18 -17.25 14.92
CA ALA A 65 -29.18 -17.25 13.85
C ALA A 65 -30.67 -17.20 14.27
N ASP A 66 -30.99 -16.73 15.48
CA ASP A 66 -32.36 -16.38 15.87
C ASP A 66 -32.65 -14.87 15.69
N ALA A 67 -33.94 -14.50 15.60
CA ALA A 67 -34.38 -13.14 15.36
C ALA A 67 -33.97 -12.16 16.47
N CYS A 68 -33.86 -12.62 17.73
CA CYS A 68 -33.45 -11.81 18.89
C CYS A 68 -31.96 -11.45 18.83
N SER A 69 -31.12 -12.44 18.60
CA SER A 69 -29.68 -12.24 18.41
C SER A 69 -29.40 -11.34 17.20
N THR A 70 -30.17 -11.50 16.11
CA THR A 70 -30.04 -10.68 14.91
C THR A 70 -30.45 -9.23 15.19
N ALA A 71 -31.61 -9.01 15.82
CA ALA A 71 -32.08 -7.69 16.21
C ALA A 71 -31.06 -6.96 17.11
N LYS A 72 -30.57 -7.63 18.16
CA LYS A 72 -29.55 -7.08 19.07
C LYS A 72 -28.25 -6.73 18.36
N THR A 73 -27.80 -7.58 17.44
CA THR A 73 -26.60 -7.30 16.65
C THR A 73 -26.83 -6.10 15.73
N MET A 74 -27.99 -6.02 15.06
CA MET A 74 -28.33 -4.87 14.21
C MET A 74 -28.43 -3.56 15.02
N MET A 75 -29.04 -3.59 16.20
CA MET A 75 -29.13 -2.45 17.11
C MET A 75 -27.74 -1.99 17.56
N ARG A 76 -26.86 -2.93 17.88
CA ARG A 76 -25.47 -2.64 18.26
C ARG A 76 -24.64 -2.06 17.12
N CYS A 77 -24.85 -2.52 15.89
CA CYS A 77 -24.03 -2.17 14.73
C CYS A 77 -24.52 -0.93 13.99
N TYR A 78 -25.83 -0.66 14.02
CA TYR A 78 -26.45 0.42 13.26
C TYR A 78 -27.09 1.48 14.15
N GLN A 79 -27.14 1.29 15.48
CA GLN A 79 -27.82 2.16 16.45
C GLN A 79 -29.35 2.14 16.27
N GLU A 80 -30.07 2.56 17.31
CA GLU A 80 -31.54 2.40 17.41
C GLU A 80 -32.31 3.02 16.24
N ASP A 81 -31.81 4.13 15.70
CA ASP A 81 -32.48 4.89 14.65
C ASP A 81 -32.23 4.34 13.23
N ARG A 82 -31.15 3.58 13.00
CA ARG A 82 -30.74 3.17 11.64
C ARG A 82 -30.89 1.68 11.39
N ALA A 83 -30.90 0.86 12.43
CA ALA A 83 -31.14 -0.58 12.29
C ALA A 83 -32.43 -0.92 11.51
N PRO A 84 -33.57 -0.20 11.68
CA PRO A 84 -34.76 -0.44 10.86
C PRO A 84 -34.59 -0.04 9.38
N ALA A 85 -33.83 1.02 9.11
CA ALA A 85 -33.55 1.48 7.74
C ALA A 85 -32.63 0.51 6.98
N VAL A 86 -31.62 -0.04 7.67
CA VAL A 86 -30.76 -1.10 7.12
C VAL A 86 -31.57 -2.35 6.84
N LEU A 87 -32.46 -2.76 7.77
CA LEU A 87 -33.35 -3.90 7.56
C LEU A 87 -34.22 -3.72 6.30
N ALA A 88 -34.86 -2.57 6.16
CA ALA A 88 -35.69 -2.25 5.00
C ALA A 88 -34.90 -2.24 3.69
N ALA A 89 -33.67 -1.71 3.70
CA ALA A 89 -32.78 -1.70 2.54
C ALA A 89 -32.39 -3.14 2.12
N VAL A 90 -31.99 -3.98 3.08
CA VAL A 90 -31.66 -5.38 2.82
C VAL A 90 -32.87 -6.17 2.31
N GLN A 91 -34.06 -5.97 2.88
CA GLN A 91 -35.30 -6.61 2.43
C GLN A 91 -35.69 -6.21 1.00
N THR A 92 -35.58 -4.92 0.68
CA THR A 92 -35.88 -4.40 -0.67
C THR A 92 -34.96 -5.01 -1.73
N LEU A 93 -33.70 -5.22 -1.36
CA LEU A 93 -32.66 -5.74 -2.25
C LEU A 93 -32.82 -7.25 -2.47
N ILE A 94 -33.13 -8.01 -1.41
CA ILE A 94 -33.39 -9.46 -1.49
C ILE A 94 -34.67 -9.78 -2.29
N SER A 95 -35.62 -8.84 -2.31
CA SER A 95 -36.90 -8.97 -3.03
C SER A 95 -36.80 -8.71 -4.55
N GLY A 96 -35.61 -8.35 -5.08
CA GLY A 96 -35.35 -8.31 -6.53
C GLY A 96 -35.80 -7.04 -7.27
N ASN A 97 -36.09 -5.93 -6.59
CA ASN A 97 -36.48 -4.68 -7.25
C ASN A 97 -35.25 -3.88 -7.76
N HIS A 98 -35.16 -3.66 -9.07
CA HIS A 98 -34.01 -3.04 -9.75
C HIS A 98 -33.89 -1.50 -9.64
N GLN A 99 -34.65 -0.84 -8.77
CA GLN A 99 -34.45 0.58 -8.44
C GLN A 99 -33.95 0.74 -6.99
N VAL A 100 -32.73 0.27 -6.71
CA VAL A 100 -32.07 0.58 -5.44
C VAL A 100 -31.44 1.96 -5.56
N ARG A 101 -32.08 2.99 -5.00
CA ARG A 101 -31.40 4.27 -4.74
C ARG A 101 -30.49 4.06 -3.51
N PRO A 102 -29.20 4.42 -3.56
CA PRO A 102 -28.33 4.36 -2.39
C PRO A 102 -28.87 5.28 -1.29
N VAL A 103 -29.07 4.73 -0.09
CA VAL A 103 -29.53 5.46 1.09
C VAL A 103 -28.35 6.22 1.67
N ARG A 104 -28.17 7.48 1.26
CA ARG A 104 -27.12 8.36 1.81
C ARG A 104 -27.42 8.70 3.28
N PHE A 105 -26.50 8.38 4.18
CA PHE A 105 -26.43 9.01 5.49
C PHE A 105 -25.25 9.99 5.53
N THR A 106 -25.54 11.23 5.92
CA THR A 106 -24.54 12.13 6.50
C THR A 106 -24.18 11.60 7.89
N MET A 107 -22.89 11.53 8.22
CA MET A 107 -22.44 11.21 9.58
C MET A 107 -23.19 12.05 10.63
N ILE A 108 -23.53 11.45 11.77
CA ILE A 108 -24.04 12.22 12.91
C ILE A 108 -22.89 13.15 13.34
N PRO A 109 -23.15 14.46 13.56
CA PRO A 109 -22.18 15.32 14.21
C PRO A 109 -21.77 14.65 15.52
N LEU A 110 -20.50 14.29 15.66
CA LEU A 110 -19.98 13.69 16.89
C LEU A 110 -20.35 14.61 18.06
N ARG A 111 -21.35 14.22 18.85
CA ARG A 111 -21.68 14.89 20.10
C ARG A 111 -20.65 14.41 21.13
N PRO A 112 -19.88 15.31 21.78
CA PRO A 112 -18.84 14.93 22.74
C PRO A 112 -19.32 14.11 23.96
N GLU A 113 -20.62 13.87 24.10
CA GLU A 113 -21.26 13.33 25.31
C GLU A 113 -21.67 11.86 25.21
N SER A 114 -21.19 11.09 24.23
CA SER A 114 -21.41 9.63 24.26
C SER A 114 -20.58 8.97 25.36
N ASP A 115 -21.18 8.14 26.21
CA ASP A 115 -20.60 7.41 27.37
C ASP A 115 -19.37 6.51 27.08
N LEU A 116 -18.95 6.41 25.82
CA LEU A 116 -17.78 5.64 25.39
C LEU A 116 -16.49 6.37 25.74
N LYS A 117 -15.92 6.11 26.93
CA LYS A 117 -14.61 6.65 27.31
C LYS A 117 -13.50 5.82 26.66
N PRO A 118 -12.68 6.42 25.76
CA PRO A 118 -11.54 5.71 25.19
C PRO A 118 -10.56 5.31 26.28
N VAL A 119 -10.06 4.07 26.19
CA VAL A 119 -9.01 3.62 27.09
C VAL A 119 -7.73 4.40 26.81
N GLN A 120 -7.03 4.84 27.86
CA GLN A 120 -5.82 5.64 27.73
C GLN A 120 -4.78 4.91 26.88
N GLY A 121 -4.22 5.60 25.89
CA GLY A 121 -3.23 5.03 24.98
C GLY A 121 -3.79 4.02 23.96
N PHE A 122 -5.12 3.89 23.81
CA PHE A 122 -5.75 2.92 22.89
C PHE A 122 -5.15 2.96 21.47
N VAL A 123 -5.08 4.15 20.85
CA VAL A 123 -4.58 4.31 19.48
C VAL A 123 -3.10 3.94 19.40
N LYS A 124 -2.31 4.30 20.43
CA LYS A 124 -0.90 3.94 20.55
C LYS A 124 -0.73 2.42 20.62
N THR A 125 -1.41 1.76 21.56
CA THR A 125 -1.29 0.31 21.78
C THR A 125 -1.80 -0.50 20.59
N GLN A 126 -2.85 -0.02 19.91
CA GLN A 126 -3.49 -0.76 18.82
C GLN A 126 -3.02 -0.33 17.42
N ARG A 127 -2.04 0.59 17.29
CA ARG A 127 -1.60 1.14 15.99
C ARG A 127 -1.44 0.07 14.92
N ARG A 128 -0.65 -0.98 15.17
CA ARG A 128 -0.39 -2.04 14.17
C ARG A 128 -1.69 -2.68 13.67
N LYS A 129 -2.62 -2.97 14.57
CA LYS A 129 -3.91 -3.59 14.23
C LYS A 129 -4.82 -2.59 13.53
N LEU A 130 -4.86 -1.34 13.97
CA LEU A 130 -5.57 -0.26 13.28
C LEU A 130 -5.07 -0.09 11.84
N ILE A 131 -3.75 -0.03 11.64
CA ILE A 131 -3.14 0.08 10.31
C ILE A 131 -3.52 -1.09 9.41
N SER A 132 -3.43 -2.31 9.94
CA SER A 132 -3.63 -3.52 9.14
C SER A 132 -5.10 -3.92 8.93
N ARG A 133 -6.03 -3.45 9.77
CA ARG A 133 -7.41 -3.97 9.81
C ARG A 133 -8.51 -2.95 9.58
N ILE A 134 -8.25 -1.64 9.68
CA ILE A 134 -9.24 -0.64 9.25
C ILE A 134 -9.50 -0.85 7.75
N GLN A 135 -10.76 -1.05 7.36
CA GLN A 135 -11.13 -1.31 5.98
C GLN A 135 -11.66 -0.05 5.30
N ARG A 136 -12.37 0.80 6.06
CA ARG A 136 -13.05 2.00 5.59
C ARG A 136 -12.50 3.24 6.33
N PRO A 137 -11.32 3.74 5.97
CA PRO A 137 -10.78 4.97 6.55
C PRO A 137 -11.56 6.22 6.11
N GLY A 138 -12.30 6.19 4.99
CA GLY A 138 -13.04 7.32 4.44
C GLY A 138 -14.04 7.97 5.43
N PRO A 139 -15.00 7.20 5.99
CA PRO A 139 -15.92 7.73 6.99
C PRO A 139 -15.21 8.25 8.25
N ILE A 140 -14.12 7.63 8.66
CA ILE A 140 -13.33 8.08 9.81
C ILE A 140 -12.70 9.45 9.52
N LEU A 141 -12.11 9.63 8.33
CA LEU A 141 -11.52 10.89 7.87
C LEU A 141 -12.56 12.01 7.79
N GLU A 142 -13.78 11.69 7.34
CA GLU A 142 -14.90 12.64 7.32
C GLU A 142 -15.26 13.11 8.71
N ALA A 143 -15.40 12.19 9.66
CA ALA A 143 -15.69 12.50 11.06
C ALA A 143 -14.65 13.44 11.66
N LEU A 144 -13.36 13.13 11.44
CA LEU A 144 -12.25 13.92 11.94
C LEU A 144 -12.20 15.33 11.35
N GLN A 145 -12.56 15.47 10.07
CA GLN A 145 -12.67 16.78 9.43
C GLN A 145 -13.87 17.57 9.95
N CYS A 146 -15.03 16.93 10.13
CA CYS A 146 -16.22 17.57 10.72
C CYS A 146 -15.93 18.08 12.14
N CYS A 147 -15.13 17.37 12.91
CA CYS A 147 -14.69 17.78 14.24
C CYS A 147 -13.50 18.76 14.23
N ARG A 148 -13.04 19.22 13.06
CA ARG A 148 -11.89 20.12 12.88
C ARG A 148 -10.58 19.56 13.46
N ILE A 149 -10.49 18.26 13.67
CA ILE A 149 -9.23 17.58 14.03
C ILE A 149 -8.30 17.59 12.82
N PHE A 150 -8.85 17.20 11.66
CA PHE A 150 -8.14 17.29 10.38
C PHE A 150 -8.63 18.49 9.59
N ASN A 151 -7.70 19.23 8.98
CA ASN A 151 -8.04 20.21 7.97
C ASN A 151 -8.20 19.55 6.60
N THR A 152 -8.74 20.30 5.63
CA THR A 152 -8.97 19.80 4.27
C THR A 152 -7.69 19.30 3.62
N SER A 153 -6.58 20.03 3.79
CA SER A 153 -5.28 19.63 3.26
C SER A 153 -4.86 18.29 3.84
N GLU A 154 -4.83 18.10 5.16
CA GLU A 154 -4.47 16.84 5.83
C GLU A 154 -5.32 15.66 5.38
N ARG A 155 -6.64 15.84 5.20
CA ARG A 155 -7.51 14.78 4.68
C ARG A 155 -7.18 14.42 3.24
N GLU A 156 -7.07 15.42 2.36
CA GLU A 156 -6.71 15.21 0.95
C GLU A 156 -5.39 14.48 0.83
N ALA A 157 -4.52 14.75 1.79
CA ALA A 157 -3.14 14.37 1.81
C ALA A 157 -2.97 12.92 2.39
N ILE A 158 -3.88 12.46 3.26
CA ILE A 158 -4.08 11.02 3.58
C ILE A 158 -4.75 10.27 2.42
N ALA A 159 -5.69 10.91 1.72
CA ALA A 159 -6.41 10.30 0.59
C ALA A 159 -5.51 9.99 -0.62
N ILE A 160 -4.22 10.35 -0.54
CA ILE A 160 -3.20 10.11 -1.55
C ILE A 160 -2.67 8.67 -1.56
N TYR A 161 -2.81 7.98 -0.44
CA TYR A 161 -2.40 6.59 -0.36
C TYR A 161 -3.48 5.65 -0.89
N GLY A 162 -3.07 4.65 -1.67
CA GLY A 162 -4.00 3.78 -2.40
C GLY A 162 -4.25 2.52 -1.67
N ALA A 163 -3.14 1.90 -1.26
CA ALA A 163 -3.17 0.85 -0.29
C ALA A 163 -3.88 1.36 0.97
N CYS A 164 -4.97 0.68 1.32
CA CYS A 164 -5.73 1.00 2.53
C CYS A 164 -4.83 0.99 3.78
N LYS A 165 -3.83 0.08 3.82
CA LYS A 165 -2.84 0.04 4.90
C LYS A 165 -2.00 1.31 5.00
N ASP A 166 -1.57 1.89 3.90
CA ASP A 166 -0.78 3.12 3.93
C ASP A 166 -1.63 4.33 4.33
N ARG A 167 -2.90 4.39 3.88
CA ARG A 167 -3.88 5.37 4.39
C ARG A 167 -4.06 5.26 5.88
N ASN A 168 -4.24 4.03 6.38
CA ASN A 168 -4.43 3.79 7.80
C ASN A 168 -3.17 4.14 8.59
N ARG A 169 -1.98 3.88 8.05
CA ARG A 169 -0.69 4.29 8.65
C ARG A 169 -0.60 5.80 8.77
N ALA A 170 -0.84 6.54 7.69
CA ALA A 170 -0.89 7.99 7.68
C ALA A 170 -1.91 8.53 8.70
N LEU A 171 -3.18 8.11 8.58
CA LEU A 171 -4.27 8.45 9.49
C LEU A 171 -3.87 8.26 10.96
N VAL A 172 -3.40 7.06 11.32
CA VAL A 172 -3.07 6.73 12.72
C VAL A 172 -1.84 7.52 13.18
N ASP A 173 -0.82 7.69 12.34
CA ASP A 173 0.38 8.45 12.69
C ASP A 173 0.07 9.94 12.87
N LEU A 174 -0.82 10.54 12.06
CA LEU A 174 -1.26 11.93 12.23
C LEU A 174 -2.07 12.13 13.51
N LEU A 175 -3.00 11.22 13.79
CA LEU A 175 -3.83 11.28 14.99
C LEU A 175 -2.99 11.29 16.26
N LEU A 176 -1.96 10.44 16.26
CA LEU A 176 -1.06 10.35 17.39
C LEU A 176 -0.18 11.60 17.51
N ARG A 177 0.24 12.21 16.38
CA ARG A 177 0.91 13.54 16.34
C ARG A 177 0.03 14.67 16.89
N LYS A 178 -1.27 14.65 16.61
CA LYS A 178 -2.23 15.68 17.07
C LYS A 178 -2.63 15.55 18.53
N GLY A 179 -2.27 14.47 19.21
CA GLY A 179 -2.44 14.30 20.66
C GLY A 179 -3.76 13.64 21.06
N GLU A 180 -4.04 13.64 22.37
CA GLU A 180 -5.11 12.82 22.97
C GLU A 180 -6.52 13.20 22.50
N GLU A 181 -6.80 14.49 22.29
CA GLU A 181 -8.13 14.93 21.82
C GLU A 181 -8.46 14.39 20.42
N ALA A 182 -7.47 14.38 19.52
CA ALA A 182 -7.63 13.76 18.20
C ALA A 182 -7.91 12.26 18.30
N GLN A 183 -7.22 11.58 19.21
CA GLN A 183 -7.40 10.15 19.46
C GLN A 183 -8.78 9.83 20.05
N LYS A 184 -9.33 10.69 20.91
CA LYS A 184 -10.71 10.54 21.44
C LYS A 184 -11.73 10.62 20.32
N VAL A 185 -11.65 11.66 19.50
CA VAL A 185 -12.55 11.86 18.35
C VAL A 185 -12.43 10.68 17.38
N PHE A 186 -11.20 10.21 17.10
CA PHE A 186 -10.97 9.03 16.29
C PHE A 186 -11.62 7.78 16.88
N TYR A 187 -11.52 7.56 18.19
CA TYR A 187 -12.12 6.40 18.84
C TYR A 187 -13.64 6.35 18.63
N HIS A 188 -14.32 7.48 18.77
CA HIS A 188 -15.75 7.57 18.47
C HIS A 188 -16.05 7.35 16.97
N ALA A 189 -15.25 7.95 16.09
CA ALA A 189 -15.37 7.76 14.64
C ALA A 189 -15.13 6.30 14.22
N LEU A 190 -14.19 5.61 14.87
CA LEU A 190 -13.89 4.20 14.69
C LEU A 190 -15.06 3.34 15.16
N GLY A 191 -15.69 3.66 16.29
CA GLY A 191 -16.89 2.97 16.75
C GLY A 191 -18.07 3.08 15.78
N GLN A 192 -18.18 4.19 15.05
CA GLN A 192 -19.22 4.38 14.03
C GLN A 192 -18.85 3.72 12.70
N SER A 193 -17.59 3.77 12.29
CA SER A 193 -17.15 3.23 10.99
C SER A 193 -16.86 1.73 11.03
N GLU A 194 -16.27 1.25 12.13
CA GLU A 194 -15.68 -0.09 12.30
C GLU A 194 -16.02 -0.69 13.69
N PRO A 195 -17.31 -0.81 14.07
CA PRO A 195 -17.72 -1.22 15.42
C PRO A 195 -17.16 -2.59 15.84
N PHE A 196 -17.04 -3.53 14.90
CA PHE A 196 -16.52 -4.88 15.17
C PHE A 196 -15.00 -4.89 15.40
N LEU A 197 -14.28 -4.05 14.66
CA LEU A 197 -12.85 -3.90 14.87
C LEU A 197 -12.61 -3.26 16.23
N LEU A 198 -13.35 -2.19 16.58
CA LEU A 198 -13.21 -1.53 17.87
C LEU A 198 -13.39 -2.52 19.03
N GLN A 199 -14.44 -3.35 18.99
CA GLN A 199 -14.67 -4.33 20.05
C GLN A 199 -13.57 -5.40 20.14
N GLU A 200 -13.09 -5.92 19.00
CA GLU A 200 -11.97 -6.87 18.99
C GLU A 200 -10.71 -6.24 19.62
N LEU A 201 -10.45 -4.96 19.33
CA LEU A 201 -9.31 -4.22 19.88
C LEU A 201 -9.46 -3.94 21.39
N GLU A 202 -10.69 -3.73 21.88
CA GLU A 202 -10.99 -3.56 23.31
C GLU A 202 -10.80 -4.86 24.10
N GLU A 203 -11.28 -5.99 23.56
CA GLU A 203 -11.11 -7.32 24.17
C GLU A 203 -9.64 -7.73 24.28
N ASP A 204 -8.82 -7.33 23.30
CA ASP A 204 -7.37 -7.55 23.31
C ASP A 204 -6.63 -6.64 24.30
N HIS A 205 -7.14 -5.43 24.55
CA HIS A 205 -6.50 -4.48 25.48
C HIS A 205 -6.62 -4.90 26.95
N ILE A 206 -7.74 -5.52 27.34
CA ILE A 206 -8.00 -5.97 28.73
C ILE A 206 -7.01 -7.05 29.18
N ARG A 207 -6.42 -7.80 28.24
CA ARG A 207 -5.53 -8.94 28.52
C ARG A 207 -4.07 -8.56 28.79
N GLY A 208 -3.71 -7.28 28.67
CA GLY A 208 -2.32 -6.83 28.50
C GLY A 208 -1.83 -5.79 29.50
N LYS A 209 -2.24 -5.81 30.77
CA LYS A 209 -1.64 -4.97 31.81
C LYS A 209 -0.84 -5.81 32.79
N ASN A 210 0.48 -5.81 32.58
CA ASN A 210 1.55 -5.86 33.60
C ASN A 210 2.89 -5.98 32.86
N ALA A 211 3.82 -5.02 33.06
CA ALA A 211 5.22 -5.27 33.42
C ALA A 211 6.20 -4.13 33.01
N SER A 212 7.38 -4.23 33.64
CA SER A 212 8.57 -3.37 33.71
C SER A 212 9.37 -3.13 32.42
N ASP A 213 10.28 -2.16 32.45
CA ASP A 213 11.23 -1.63 31.45
C ASP A 213 11.73 -2.55 30.28
N SER A 214 11.87 -3.88 30.43
CA SER A 214 12.02 -4.83 29.29
C SER A 214 10.81 -4.82 28.32
N VAL A 215 9.68 -4.26 28.78
CA VAL A 215 8.42 -4.12 28.04
C VAL A 215 8.48 -3.02 26.97
N VAL A 216 9.32 -1.98 27.12
CA VAL A 216 9.30 -0.82 26.21
C VAL A 216 9.69 -1.21 24.78
N ILE A 217 10.77 -1.98 24.59
CA ILE A 217 11.17 -2.42 23.25
C ILE A 217 10.19 -3.44 22.67
N MET A 218 9.67 -4.33 23.50
CA MET A 218 8.62 -5.27 23.08
C MET A 218 7.37 -4.54 22.62
N GLU A 219 6.96 -3.46 23.30
CA GLU A 219 5.88 -2.58 22.86
C GLU A 219 6.21 -1.86 21.54
N MET A 220 7.44 -1.38 21.37
CA MET A 220 7.89 -0.76 20.11
C MET A 220 7.86 -1.75 18.94
N LEU A 221 8.28 -3.00 19.15
CA LEU A 221 8.21 -4.04 18.11
C LEU A 221 6.76 -4.40 17.76
N GLU A 222 5.86 -4.40 18.75
CA GLU A 222 4.41 -4.54 18.54
C GLU A 222 3.80 -3.38 17.77
N PHE A 223 4.42 -2.21 17.81
CA PHE A 223 4.02 -1.02 17.05
C PHE A 223 4.34 -1.13 15.56
N LEU A 224 5.38 -1.90 15.19
CA LEU A 224 5.84 -2.02 13.81
C LEU A 224 4.84 -2.78 12.95
N VAL A 225 4.54 -2.27 11.76
CA VAL A 225 3.89 -3.07 10.70
C VAL A 225 4.90 -4.07 10.11
N THR A 226 4.42 -5.01 9.28
CA THR A 226 5.26 -6.11 8.77
C THR A 226 6.52 -5.63 8.07
N ASP A 227 6.42 -4.61 7.20
CA ASP A 227 7.56 -4.15 6.41
C ASP A 227 8.56 -3.36 7.28
N GLU A 228 8.06 -2.56 8.24
CA GLU A 228 8.90 -1.90 9.26
C GLU A 228 9.67 -2.94 10.10
N LEU A 229 9.03 -4.05 10.49
CA LEU A 229 9.66 -5.13 11.24
C LEU A 229 10.75 -5.85 10.44
N LYS A 230 10.48 -6.13 9.16
CA LYS A 230 11.49 -6.73 8.26
C LYS A 230 12.71 -5.83 8.10
N CYS A 231 12.48 -4.53 7.90
CA CYS A 231 13.56 -3.55 7.84
C CYS A 231 14.37 -3.54 9.13
N PHE A 232 13.70 -3.56 10.29
CA PHE A 232 14.35 -3.63 11.60
C PHE A 232 15.21 -4.88 11.75
N GLN A 233 14.65 -6.07 11.47
CA GLN A 233 15.35 -7.35 11.56
C GLN A 233 16.59 -7.37 10.64
N TRP A 234 16.43 -6.91 9.41
CA TRP A 234 17.54 -6.86 8.47
C TRP A 234 18.65 -5.90 8.93
N LEU A 235 18.31 -4.72 9.46
CA LEU A 235 19.29 -3.77 9.96
C LEU A 235 20.01 -4.23 11.22
N VAL A 236 19.30 -4.90 12.13
CA VAL A 236 19.90 -5.58 13.29
C VAL A 236 20.93 -6.62 12.81
N ASN A 237 20.55 -7.49 11.87
CA ASN A 237 21.45 -8.51 11.34
C ASN A 237 22.69 -7.87 10.70
N LYS A 238 22.53 -6.75 9.98
CA LYS A 238 23.66 -6.02 9.39
C LYS A 238 24.54 -5.32 10.41
N TYR A 239 23.96 -4.78 11.49
CA TYR A 239 24.71 -4.25 12.62
C TYR A 239 25.62 -5.34 13.22
N MET A 240 25.11 -6.58 13.37
CA MET A 240 25.91 -7.73 13.85
C MET A 240 27.13 -7.99 12.97
N THR A 241 26.95 -8.00 11.64
CA THR A 241 28.04 -8.34 10.70
C THR A 241 29.15 -7.30 10.63
N ALA A 242 28.89 -6.06 11.04
CA ALA A 242 29.89 -4.99 11.07
C ALA A 242 30.80 -5.05 12.32
N GLU A 243 30.31 -5.58 13.44
CA GLU A 243 31.04 -5.63 14.72
C GLU A 243 31.55 -7.03 15.10
N SER A 244 31.01 -8.10 14.50
CA SER A 244 31.40 -9.48 14.80
C SER A 244 31.58 -10.26 13.50
N HIS A 245 32.79 -10.79 13.28
CA HIS A 245 33.19 -11.53 12.07
C HIS A 245 32.42 -12.86 11.82
N SER A 246 31.33 -13.12 12.53
CA SER A 246 30.48 -14.31 12.33
C SER A 246 28.99 -13.91 12.30
N PRO A 247 28.23 -14.31 11.25
CA PRO A 247 26.80 -14.08 11.16
C PRO A 247 26.05 -15.06 12.06
N ILE A 248 26.05 -14.82 13.38
CA ILE A 248 25.32 -15.68 14.31
C ILE A 248 23.83 -15.28 14.27
N GLY A 249 23.02 -16.07 13.55
CA GLY A 249 21.55 -16.02 13.65
C GLY A 249 20.81 -15.20 12.59
N GLY A 250 21.44 -14.81 11.48
CA GLY A 250 20.82 -13.99 10.43
C GLY A 250 19.52 -14.56 9.86
N GLU A 251 19.52 -15.83 9.42
CA GLU A 251 18.31 -16.52 8.93
C GLU A 251 17.23 -16.65 10.03
N GLN A 252 17.63 -16.78 11.30
CA GLN A 252 16.69 -16.93 12.42
C GLN A 252 15.91 -15.64 12.67
N LEU A 253 16.51 -14.48 12.37
CA LEU A 253 15.89 -13.19 12.62
C LEU A 253 14.89 -12.80 11.50
N GLU A 254 15.12 -13.22 10.26
CA GLU A 254 14.32 -12.82 9.10
C GLU A 254 12.88 -13.36 9.11
N HIS A 255 12.67 -14.51 9.75
CA HIS A 255 11.34 -15.13 9.88
C HIS A 255 10.82 -15.12 11.31
N ALA A 256 11.54 -14.46 12.23
CA ALA A 256 11.13 -14.36 13.60
C ALA A 256 9.86 -13.51 13.73
N ASP A 257 8.93 -13.95 14.56
CA ASP A 257 7.91 -13.05 15.08
C ASP A 257 8.55 -12.00 16.02
N ARG A 258 7.78 -10.99 16.43
CA ARG A 258 8.28 -9.87 17.25
C ARG A 258 8.91 -10.33 18.57
N ARG A 259 8.27 -11.29 19.22
CA ARG A 259 8.73 -11.85 20.50
C ARG A 259 10.00 -12.65 20.34
N THR A 260 10.09 -13.43 19.27
CA THR A 260 11.27 -14.22 18.92
C THR A 260 12.41 -13.28 18.53
N THR A 261 12.12 -12.19 17.81
CA THR A 261 13.09 -11.15 17.45
C THR A 261 13.72 -10.55 18.70
N TRP A 262 12.92 -10.14 19.69
CA TRP A 262 13.45 -9.63 20.96
C TRP A 262 14.26 -10.65 21.74
N ARG A 263 13.76 -11.89 21.87
CA ARG A 263 14.50 -12.97 22.53
C ARG A 263 15.85 -13.24 21.88
N LEU A 264 15.91 -13.20 20.55
CA LEU A 264 17.15 -13.36 19.79
C LEU A 264 18.09 -12.17 20.05
N LEU A 265 17.58 -10.94 20.05
CA LEU A 265 18.35 -9.74 20.40
C LEU A 265 18.97 -9.83 21.80
N GLU A 266 18.17 -10.16 22.82
CA GLU A 266 18.64 -10.32 24.20
C GLU A 266 19.70 -11.42 24.32
N LYS A 267 19.47 -12.55 23.65
CA LYS A 267 20.41 -13.68 23.62
C LYS A 267 21.74 -13.30 22.95
N LEU A 268 21.70 -12.47 21.92
CA LEU A 268 22.87 -12.15 21.10
C LEU A 268 23.69 -10.98 21.66
N PHE A 269 23.04 -9.94 22.17
CA PHE A 269 23.74 -8.72 22.63
C PHE A 269 23.83 -8.59 24.16
N GLY A 270 23.03 -9.35 24.92
CA GLY A 270 22.72 -9.06 26.32
C GLY A 270 21.76 -7.87 26.45
N SER A 271 20.92 -7.87 27.49
CA SER A 271 19.76 -6.97 27.61
C SER A 271 20.06 -5.49 27.35
N ASN A 272 21.07 -4.92 28.02
CA ASN A 272 21.37 -3.48 27.92
C ASN A 272 21.89 -3.05 26.53
N ARG A 273 22.60 -3.93 25.82
CA ARG A 273 23.09 -3.63 24.46
C ARG A 273 22.01 -3.91 23.43
N ALA A 274 21.21 -4.96 23.61
CA ALA A 274 20.04 -5.26 22.80
C ALA A 274 19.06 -4.06 22.80
N GLU A 275 18.79 -3.49 23.97
CA GLU A 275 17.93 -2.33 24.13
C GLU A 275 18.48 -1.11 23.37
N ARG A 276 19.75 -0.74 23.58
CA ARG A 276 20.37 0.40 22.88
C ARG A 276 20.35 0.25 21.36
N VAL A 277 20.75 -0.92 20.84
CA VAL A 277 20.75 -1.20 19.40
C VAL A 277 19.33 -1.17 18.85
N ALA A 278 18.37 -1.77 19.56
CA ALA A 278 16.97 -1.78 19.15
C ALA A 278 16.41 -0.35 19.10
N MET A 279 16.60 0.44 20.16
CA MET A 279 16.18 1.85 20.18
C MET A 279 16.78 2.63 19.01
N GLU A 280 18.10 2.55 18.81
CA GLU A 280 18.76 3.33 17.77
C GLU A 280 18.18 3.04 16.37
N ILE A 281 17.94 1.77 16.05
CA ILE A 281 17.41 1.35 14.76
C ILE A 281 15.92 1.71 14.64
N LEU A 282 15.12 1.44 15.68
CA LEU A 282 13.67 1.68 15.68
C LEU A 282 13.34 3.16 15.43
N MET A 283 14.09 4.07 16.05
CA MET A 283 13.90 5.51 15.88
C MET A 283 14.23 6.00 14.47
N LYS A 284 15.08 5.29 13.73
CA LYS A 284 15.44 5.62 12.35
C LYS A 284 14.41 5.09 11.34
N ILE A 285 13.84 3.92 11.59
CA ILE A 285 12.83 3.30 10.71
C ILE A 285 11.45 3.91 10.93
N VAL A 286 11.10 4.20 12.18
CA VAL A 286 9.80 4.78 12.57
C VAL A 286 10.05 6.00 13.45
N PRO A 287 10.42 7.16 12.87
CA PRO A 287 10.76 8.37 13.63
C PRO A 287 9.65 8.84 14.57
N MET A 288 8.39 8.53 14.26
CA MET A 288 7.24 8.77 15.12
C MET A 288 7.40 8.14 16.51
N LEU A 289 8.16 7.04 16.66
CA LEU A 289 8.51 6.44 17.96
C LEU A 289 9.17 7.46 18.93
N CYS A 290 9.88 8.48 18.43
CA CYS A 290 10.44 9.57 19.24
C CYS A 290 9.38 10.31 20.05
N LEU A 291 8.22 10.58 19.44
CA LEU A 291 7.13 11.29 20.09
C LEU A 291 6.48 10.46 21.21
N TYR A 292 6.51 9.13 21.12
CA TYR A 292 5.84 8.27 22.11
C TYR A 292 6.68 7.89 23.31
N PHE A 293 8.00 7.86 23.14
CA PHE A 293 8.93 7.38 24.16
C PHE A 293 9.78 8.51 24.76
N GLN A 294 9.44 9.77 24.46
CA GLN A 294 10.12 10.97 24.99
C GLN A 294 11.64 10.94 24.80
N ALA A 295 12.11 10.23 23.78
CA ALA A 295 13.51 10.27 23.40
C ALA A 295 13.75 11.55 22.60
N GLU A 296 14.92 12.17 22.78
CA GLU A 296 15.35 13.27 21.91
C GLU A 296 15.19 12.82 20.46
N ALA A 297 14.41 13.57 19.68
CA ALA A 297 14.28 13.32 18.27
C ALA A 297 15.68 13.38 17.67
N VAL A 298 16.12 12.28 17.05
CA VAL A 298 17.26 12.32 16.13
C VAL A 298 16.75 13.00 14.87
N THR A 299 16.44 14.29 14.96
CA THR A 299 16.35 15.13 13.78
C THR A 299 17.71 15.05 13.13
N SER A 300 17.76 14.59 11.90
CA SER A 300 18.93 14.72 11.04
C SER A 300 19.41 16.17 11.16
N LEU A 301 20.47 16.40 11.93
CA LEU A 301 21.11 17.69 11.99
C LEU A 301 21.67 17.93 10.59
N THR A 302 20.96 18.75 9.83
CA THR A 302 21.44 19.28 8.56
C THR A 302 22.67 20.12 8.85
N TYR A 303 23.85 19.57 8.59
CA TYR A 303 25.03 20.39 8.31
C TYR A 303 24.79 21.03 6.94
N SER A 304 24.45 22.31 6.92
CA SER A 304 24.06 23.04 5.71
C SER A 304 25.21 23.41 4.77
N ASP A 305 26.46 22.98 5.03
CA ASP A 305 27.61 23.63 4.41
C ASP A 305 28.49 22.74 3.51
N ILE A 306 28.11 21.47 3.24
CA ILE A 306 28.86 20.64 2.27
C ILE A 306 28.20 20.75 0.89
N ARG A 307 28.44 21.87 0.20
CA ARG A 307 28.14 21.96 -1.24
C ARG A 307 29.20 21.16 -2.00
N LEU A 308 28.80 20.02 -2.56
CA LEU A 308 29.61 19.34 -3.56
C LEU A 308 29.89 20.29 -4.75
N GLU A 309 31.13 20.29 -5.24
CA GLU A 309 31.48 20.99 -6.47
C GLU A 309 30.72 20.39 -7.65
N THR A 310 30.28 21.25 -8.57
CA THR A 310 29.43 20.91 -9.72
C THR A 310 30.04 19.90 -10.71
N ASN A 311 31.33 19.55 -10.55
CA ASN A 311 32.06 18.59 -11.39
C ASN A 311 32.46 17.31 -10.63
N THR A 312 31.87 17.02 -9.48
CA THR A 312 32.17 15.79 -8.74
C THR A 312 31.81 14.57 -9.60
N PRO A 313 32.77 13.64 -9.87
CA PRO A 313 32.49 12.49 -10.72
C PRO A 313 31.47 11.57 -10.04
N GLN A 314 30.54 11.06 -10.84
CA GLN A 314 29.58 10.07 -10.37
C GLN A 314 30.28 8.73 -10.12
N VAL A 315 30.16 8.21 -8.91
CA VAL A 315 30.71 6.92 -8.49
C VAL A 315 29.60 5.88 -8.52
N GLU A 316 29.82 4.78 -9.22
CA GLU A 316 28.91 3.64 -9.18
C GLU A 316 29.13 2.83 -7.90
N ILE A 317 28.05 2.53 -7.17
CA ILE A 317 28.06 1.79 -5.92
C ILE A 317 27.03 0.66 -5.97
N THR A 318 27.45 -0.52 -5.51
CA THR A 318 26.55 -1.67 -5.37
C THR A 318 25.97 -1.68 -3.96
N PRO A 319 24.63 -1.59 -3.80
CA PRO A 319 24.01 -1.63 -2.50
C PRO A 319 24.08 -3.02 -1.88
N GLU A 320 24.02 -3.06 -0.55
CA GLU A 320 23.64 -4.28 0.16
C GLU A 320 22.14 -4.50 -0.01
N VAL A 321 21.72 -5.75 -0.22
CA VAL A 321 20.33 -6.10 -0.50
C VAL A 321 19.83 -7.13 0.52
N SER A 322 18.57 -7.02 0.94
CA SER A 322 17.90 -8.07 1.73
C SER A 322 17.79 -9.38 0.95
N GLU A 323 17.62 -10.50 1.67
CA GLU A 323 17.46 -11.81 1.04
C GLU A 323 16.25 -11.83 0.10
N ASP A 324 15.12 -11.27 0.54
CA ASP A 324 13.91 -11.11 -0.27
C ASP A 324 14.06 -10.10 -1.43
N GLY A 325 15.11 -9.27 -1.45
CA GLY A 325 15.38 -8.31 -2.52
C GLY A 325 14.53 -7.04 -2.49
N SER A 326 13.81 -6.80 -1.39
CA SER A 326 12.92 -5.65 -1.25
C SER A 326 13.63 -4.41 -0.68
N ILE A 327 14.68 -4.60 0.12
CA ILE A 327 15.37 -3.52 0.84
C ILE A 327 16.82 -3.40 0.35
N PHE A 328 17.25 -2.16 0.15
CA PHE A 328 18.58 -1.77 -0.31
C PHE A 328 19.25 -0.86 0.72
N ARG A 329 20.56 -1.00 0.92
CA ARG A 329 21.36 -0.09 1.77
C ARG A 329 22.61 0.37 1.03
N LEU A 330 22.84 1.67 1.06
CA LEU A 330 24.00 2.33 0.49
C LEU A 330 24.80 3.00 1.61
N ARG A 331 26.11 2.72 1.62
CA ARG A 331 27.07 3.29 2.57
C ARG A 331 28.05 4.19 1.82
N CYS A 332 27.84 5.49 1.96
CA CYS A 332 28.59 6.56 1.31
C CYS A 332 29.53 7.20 2.36
N GLN A 333 30.77 6.73 2.47
CA GLN A 333 31.68 7.14 3.55
C GLN A 333 32.16 8.60 3.43
N GLN A 334 32.22 9.13 2.22
CA GLN A 334 32.67 10.49 1.92
C GLN A 334 31.59 11.24 1.13
N PRO A 335 31.53 12.58 1.21
CA PRO A 335 30.68 13.38 0.34
C PRO A 335 30.95 13.07 -1.13
N GLY A 336 29.90 12.74 -1.88
CA GLY A 336 30.02 12.26 -3.26
C GLY A 336 28.68 12.22 -3.99
N VAL A 337 28.74 11.92 -5.29
CA VAL A 337 27.59 11.62 -6.14
C VAL A 337 27.59 10.13 -6.42
N PHE A 338 26.64 9.40 -5.86
CA PHE A 338 26.64 7.93 -5.84
C PHE A 338 25.48 7.38 -6.65
N ARG A 339 25.77 6.65 -7.73
CA ARG A 339 24.78 5.93 -8.52
C ARG A 339 24.68 4.47 -8.08
N CYS A 340 23.49 4.06 -7.66
CA CYS A 340 23.19 2.67 -7.37
C CYS A 340 23.20 1.82 -8.65
N SER A 341 24.04 0.78 -8.68
CA SER A 341 24.15 -0.13 -9.83
C SER A 341 22.90 -0.98 -10.07
N LEU A 342 22.04 -1.18 -9.05
CA LEU A 342 20.85 -2.05 -9.15
C LEU A 342 19.55 -1.32 -9.46
N THR A 343 19.40 -0.08 -9.00
CA THR A 343 18.17 0.71 -9.13
C THR A 343 18.34 1.93 -10.04
N GLY A 344 19.58 2.29 -10.38
CA GLY A 344 19.90 3.50 -11.14
C GLY A 344 19.75 4.80 -10.34
N LEU A 345 19.21 4.74 -9.11
CA LEU A 345 19.06 5.90 -8.24
C LEU A 345 20.40 6.59 -7.99
N VAL A 346 20.44 7.92 -8.07
CA VAL A 346 21.62 8.71 -7.71
C VAL A 346 21.37 9.54 -6.46
N LEU A 347 22.33 9.54 -5.54
CA LEU A 347 22.30 10.26 -4.28
C LEU A 347 23.50 11.20 -4.19
N GLU A 348 23.26 12.48 -3.89
CA GLU A 348 24.34 13.43 -3.58
C GLU A 348 24.40 13.68 -2.07
N GLY A 349 25.54 13.37 -1.47
CA GLY A 349 25.74 13.50 -0.03
C GLY A 349 26.72 12.47 0.52
N PHE A 350 26.56 12.12 1.79
CA PHE A 350 27.31 11.07 2.47
C PHE A 350 26.45 10.48 3.58
N GLY A 351 26.73 9.24 3.98
CA GLY A 351 26.02 8.58 5.06
C GLY A 351 25.61 7.15 4.76
N ASP A 352 24.76 6.62 5.62
CA ASP A 352 24.20 5.29 5.51
C ASP A 352 22.69 5.42 5.31
N VAL A 353 22.23 5.07 4.11
CA VAL A 353 20.84 5.22 3.69
C VAL A 353 20.26 3.87 3.30
N VAL A 354 19.07 3.60 3.81
CA VAL A 354 18.29 2.41 3.49
C VAL A 354 17.09 2.86 2.68
N TYR A 355 16.73 2.11 1.66
CA TYR A 355 15.53 2.40 0.89
C TYR A 355 14.90 1.14 0.31
N GLU A 356 13.63 1.25 -0.02
CA GLU A 356 12.82 0.22 -0.64
C GLU A 356 11.92 0.82 -1.72
N MET A 357 11.51 0.00 -2.68
CA MET A 357 10.49 0.39 -3.67
C MET A 357 9.12 0.02 -3.13
N VAL A 358 8.23 0.99 -3.04
CA VAL A 358 6.86 0.83 -2.53
C VAL A 358 5.84 1.01 -3.64
N PRO A 359 4.65 0.39 -3.55
CA PRO A 359 3.61 0.56 -4.55
C PRO A 359 3.07 1.99 -4.60
N TRP A 360 2.78 2.44 -5.82
CA TRP A 360 2.03 3.67 -6.04
C TRP A 360 0.55 3.48 -5.74
N ASP A 361 -0.10 4.57 -5.32
CA ASP A 361 -1.54 4.70 -5.44
C ASP A 361 -1.92 5.10 -6.87
N VAL A 362 -2.24 4.12 -7.69
CA VAL A 362 -2.69 4.38 -9.06
C VAL A 362 -4.07 5.03 -9.11
N ASP A 363 -4.94 4.80 -8.13
CA ASP A 363 -6.30 5.35 -8.11
C ASP A 363 -6.27 6.84 -7.73
N PHE A 364 -5.50 7.21 -6.71
CA PHE A 364 -5.26 8.61 -6.38
C PHE A 364 -4.61 9.36 -7.54
N LEU A 365 -3.53 8.83 -8.12
CA LEU A 365 -2.86 9.50 -9.23
C LEU A 365 -3.84 9.72 -10.38
N SER A 366 -4.64 8.70 -10.71
CA SER A 366 -5.68 8.80 -11.73
C SER A 366 -6.72 9.88 -11.39
N SER A 367 -7.12 10.01 -10.11
CA SER A 367 -8.05 11.07 -9.65
C SER A 367 -7.50 12.49 -9.82
N LYS A 368 -6.17 12.64 -9.83
CA LYS A 368 -5.47 13.91 -10.07
C LYS A 368 -5.08 14.10 -11.54
N GLY A 369 -5.45 13.19 -12.44
CA GLY A 369 -5.04 13.22 -13.85
C GLY A 369 -3.55 12.94 -14.06
N LEU A 370 -2.90 12.27 -13.10
CA LEU A 370 -1.48 11.92 -13.12
C LEU A 370 -1.27 10.44 -13.39
N GLN A 371 -0.10 10.11 -13.91
CA GLN A 371 0.36 8.75 -14.18
C GLN A 371 1.74 8.53 -13.57
N VAL A 372 2.02 7.28 -13.23
CA VAL A 372 3.34 6.83 -12.76
C VAL A 372 4.38 6.98 -13.89
N ALA A 373 5.53 7.58 -13.57
CA ALA A 373 6.67 7.73 -14.48
C ALA A 373 7.97 7.05 -13.98
N GLY A 374 7.93 6.42 -12.81
CA GLY A 374 9.05 5.71 -12.21
C GLY A 374 8.66 5.00 -10.92
N ALA A 375 9.60 4.28 -10.29
CA ALA A 375 9.38 3.69 -8.98
C ALA A 375 9.18 4.76 -7.89
N LEU A 376 8.41 4.43 -6.85
CA LEU A 376 8.31 5.21 -5.62
C LEU A 376 9.30 4.62 -4.61
N PHE A 377 10.27 5.41 -4.19
CA PHE A 377 11.31 5.00 -3.25
C PHE A 377 10.99 5.51 -1.86
N ARG A 378 10.90 4.65 -0.85
CA ARG A 378 10.85 5.04 0.56
C ARG A 378 12.25 4.98 1.14
N PHE A 379 12.70 6.08 1.74
CA PHE A 379 14.03 6.21 2.32
C PHE A 379 14.01 6.28 3.84
N HIS A 380 15.04 5.72 4.45
CA HIS A 380 15.36 5.79 5.87
C HIS A 380 16.85 6.17 6.02
N LEU A 381 17.10 7.37 6.55
CA LEU A 381 18.45 7.82 6.83
C LEU A 381 18.92 7.23 8.16
N LEU A 382 20.03 6.48 8.14
CA LEU A 382 20.61 5.96 9.37
C LEU A 382 21.65 6.92 9.94
N THR A 383 22.52 7.46 9.08
CA THR A 383 23.55 8.46 9.43
C THR A 383 23.88 9.32 8.21
N GLY A 384 24.48 10.49 8.43
CA GLY A 384 24.96 11.38 7.38
C GLY A 384 23.94 12.42 6.91
N SER A 385 24.18 12.98 5.72
CA SER A 385 23.38 14.05 5.13
C SER A 385 23.40 13.94 3.60
N PHE A 386 22.22 14.04 3.00
CA PHE A 386 22.02 14.02 1.56
C PHE A 386 21.18 15.23 1.15
N GLN A 387 21.62 15.93 0.11
CA GLN A 387 21.03 17.20 -0.33
C GLN A 387 20.24 17.08 -1.62
N ARG A 388 20.47 16.03 -2.42
CA ARG A 388 19.85 15.87 -3.72
C ARG A 388 19.67 14.41 -4.10
N LEU A 389 18.56 14.15 -4.79
CA LEU A 389 18.20 12.87 -5.39
C LEU A 389 18.08 13.01 -6.90
N HIS A 390 18.63 12.05 -7.66
CA HIS A 390 18.31 11.89 -9.06
C HIS A 390 17.48 10.62 -9.26
N LEU A 391 16.21 10.82 -9.56
CA LEU A 391 15.21 9.77 -9.73
C LEU A 391 15.22 9.27 -11.19
N PRO A 392 15.35 7.95 -11.43
CA PRO A 392 15.44 7.42 -12.78
C PRO A 392 14.09 7.43 -13.51
N HIS A 393 14.07 7.88 -14.76
CA HIS A 393 12.94 7.78 -15.69
C HIS A 393 13.33 7.07 -16.99
N CYS A 394 12.32 6.72 -17.77
CA CYS A 394 12.50 6.14 -19.11
C CYS A 394 11.81 6.95 -20.22
N GLN A 395 11.22 8.11 -19.92
CA GLN A 395 10.59 8.93 -20.94
C GLN A 395 11.61 9.46 -21.96
N LEU A 396 11.37 9.21 -23.24
CA LEU A 396 12.16 9.75 -24.33
C LEU A 396 11.61 11.12 -24.73
N LEU A 397 12.49 12.06 -25.01
CA LEU A 397 12.12 13.40 -25.47
C LEU A 397 11.67 13.37 -26.93
N SER A 398 10.45 13.84 -27.21
CA SER A 398 10.03 14.16 -28.57
C SER A 398 10.63 15.50 -29.03
N ASP A 399 10.88 15.63 -30.34
CA ASP A 399 11.39 16.85 -30.98
C ASP A 399 10.54 18.07 -30.59
N GLY A 400 11.01 18.84 -29.60
CA GLY A 400 10.24 19.91 -28.95
C GLY A 400 10.59 20.17 -27.49
N GLY A 401 11.29 19.24 -26.82
CA GLY A 401 12.10 19.52 -25.62
C GLY A 401 11.32 19.87 -24.33
N ARG A 402 10.02 19.54 -24.22
CA ARG A 402 9.27 19.74 -22.97
C ARG A 402 9.11 18.42 -22.21
N HIS A 403 9.67 18.37 -21.00
CA HIS A 403 9.38 17.31 -20.05
C HIS A 403 8.13 17.66 -19.25
N PHE A 404 7.22 16.70 -19.10
CA PHE A 404 6.02 16.84 -18.26
C PHE A 404 6.19 16.14 -16.90
N LEU A 405 7.41 15.74 -16.55
CA LEU A 405 7.70 15.05 -15.30
C LEU A 405 7.58 16.00 -14.11
N SER A 406 7.04 15.47 -13.01
CA SER A 406 7.04 16.10 -11.69
C SER A 406 7.47 15.08 -10.64
N VAL A 407 8.07 15.58 -9.55
CA VAL A 407 8.49 14.74 -8.43
C VAL A 407 7.37 14.73 -7.40
N ALA A 408 6.83 13.55 -7.11
CA ALA A 408 5.96 13.36 -5.97
C ALA A 408 6.82 13.13 -4.73
N HIS A 409 6.63 13.98 -3.72
CA HIS A 409 7.22 13.86 -2.40
C HIS A 409 6.13 13.43 -1.42
N VAL A 410 6.22 12.20 -0.94
CA VAL A 410 5.21 11.56 -0.08
C VAL A 410 5.73 11.50 1.36
N THR A 411 5.17 12.35 2.22
CA THR A 411 5.50 12.43 3.64
C THR A 411 4.27 12.21 4.49
N GLY A 412 4.22 11.09 5.22
CA GLY A 412 3.23 10.87 6.27
C GLY A 412 1.79 11.00 5.77
N ASP A 413 1.25 12.21 5.82
CA ASP A 413 -0.12 12.54 5.47
C ASP A 413 -0.20 13.45 4.26
N CYS A 414 0.83 13.62 3.43
CA CYS A 414 0.77 14.48 2.26
C CYS A 414 1.64 14.07 1.09
N VAL A 415 1.22 14.53 -0.09
CA VAL A 415 1.99 14.44 -1.33
C VAL A 415 2.06 15.79 -1.97
N ASP A 416 3.28 16.29 -2.02
CA ASP A 416 3.63 17.51 -2.70
C ASP A 416 4.18 17.17 -4.08
N PHE A 417 3.73 17.89 -5.10
CA PHE A 417 4.27 17.79 -6.45
C PHE A 417 5.32 18.88 -6.64
N ILE A 418 6.57 18.47 -6.51
CA ILE A 418 7.74 19.34 -6.65
C ILE A 418 8.07 19.46 -8.13
N THR A 419 8.35 20.70 -8.56
CA THR A 419 8.85 20.95 -9.91
C THR A 419 10.31 20.46 -9.98
N PRO A 420 10.68 19.64 -10.99
CA PRO A 420 12.05 19.19 -11.17
C PRO A 420 13.05 20.35 -11.22
N GLY A 421 14.24 20.15 -10.67
CA GLY A 421 15.37 21.07 -10.87
C GLY A 421 15.95 20.92 -12.28
N GLN A 422 16.49 19.73 -12.57
CA GLN A 422 17.01 19.35 -13.88
C GLN A 422 16.35 18.05 -14.34
N VAL A 423 16.07 17.93 -15.63
CA VAL A 423 15.62 16.68 -16.25
C VAL A 423 16.59 16.32 -17.37
N THR A 424 17.17 15.12 -17.30
CA THR A 424 18.09 14.59 -18.33
C THR A 424 17.36 13.58 -19.22
N ASP A 425 18.11 12.79 -19.99
CA ASP A 425 17.57 11.67 -20.77
C ASP A 425 17.10 10.50 -19.89
N SER A 426 17.54 10.45 -18.64
CA SER A 426 17.42 9.28 -17.77
C SER A 426 17.10 9.59 -16.32
N HIS A 427 17.29 10.83 -15.86
CA HIS A 427 17.07 11.20 -14.46
C HIS A 427 16.38 12.56 -14.30
N VAL A 428 15.59 12.66 -13.23
CA VAL A 428 15.06 13.92 -12.70
C VAL A 428 15.76 14.25 -11.39
N THR A 429 16.33 15.44 -11.31
CA THR A 429 17.02 15.97 -10.14
C THR A 429 16.06 16.74 -9.24
N VAL A 430 16.12 16.47 -7.93
CA VAL A 430 15.36 17.17 -6.89
C VAL A 430 16.23 17.43 -5.65
N ASP A 431 16.20 18.65 -5.15
CA ASP A 431 16.82 18.99 -3.87
C ASP A 431 15.93 18.50 -2.72
N ILE A 432 16.54 17.91 -1.69
CA ILE A 432 15.84 17.34 -0.53
C ILE A 432 16.35 17.96 0.76
N SER A 433 15.44 18.24 1.70
CA SER A 433 15.78 18.67 3.07
C SER A 433 15.87 17.49 4.05
N GLY A 434 15.48 16.29 3.60
CA GLY A 434 15.43 15.07 4.39
C GLY A 434 14.83 13.94 3.59
N PHE A 435 14.94 12.72 4.11
CA PHE A 435 14.42 11.52 3.45
C PHE A 435 12.99 11.19 3.88
N SER A 436 12.20 10.76 2.90
CA SER A 436 10.80 10.34 3.00
C SER A 436 10.51 9.38 1.83
N CYS A 437 9.32 9.43 1.18
CA CYS A 437 9.15 8.74 -0.09
C CYS A 437 9.18 9.70 -1.29
N PHE A 438 9.90 9.34 -2.35
CA PHE A 438 10.05 10.14 -3.56
C PHE A 438 9.84 9.30 -4.82
N GLY A 439 9.12 9.84 -5.80
CA GLY A 439 8.88 9.16 -7.07
C GLY A 439 8.50 10.13 -8.18
N LEU A 440 8.42 9.64 -9.42
CA LEU A 440 8.10 10.46 -10.59
C LEU A 440 6.69 10.23 -11.09
N VAL A 441 6.01 11.34 -11.43
CA VAL A 441 4.68 11.36 -12.02
C VAL A 441 4.65 12.24 -13.27
N THR A 442 3.66 12.02 -14.14
CA THR A 442 3.43 12.84 -15.34
C THR A 442 1.93 13.03 -15.57
N PRO A 443 1.46 14.25 -15.95
CA PRO A 443 0.10 14.46 -16.42
C PRO A 443 -0.09 14.02 -17.88
N ALA A 444 1.00 13.91 -18.65
CA ALA A 444 0.96 13.59 -20.06
C ALA A 444 1.22 12.10 -20.29
N PRO A 445 0.47 11.43 -21.19
CA PRO A 445 0.86 10.12 -21.66
C PRO A 445 2.23 10.23 -22.37
N SER A 446 3.17 9.35 -22.02
CA SER A 446 4.45 9.30 -22.72
C SER A 446 4.23 8.75 -24.14
N ASP A 447 4.70 9.48 -25.15
CA ASP A 447 4.62 9.05 -26.55
C ASP A 447 5.54 7.84 -26.81
N GLN A 448 6.73 7.84 -26.19
CA GLN A 448 7.69 6.76 -26.29
C GLN A 448 8.56 6.71 -25.04
N ILE A 449 8.98 5.51 -24.66
CA ILE A 449 9.85 5.26 -23.52
C ILE A 449 10.99 4.32 -23.89
N ALA A 450 12.14 4.50 -23.23
CA ALA A 450 13.18 3.48 -23.18
C ALA A 450 12.62 2.24 -22.50
N GLY A 451 12.61 1.12 -23.22
CA GLY A 451 12.04 -0.16 -22.81
C GLY A 451 13.06 -1.28 -22.82
N LEU A 452 12.61 -2.44 -22.33
CA LEU A 452 13.39 -3.67 -22.24
C LEU A 452 12.55 -4.85 -22.73
N VAL A 453 13.19 -5.72 -23.51
CA VAL A 453 12.70 -7.07 -23.82
C VAL A 453 13.49 -8.07 -22.97
N LEU A 454 12.90 -8.53 -21.87
CA LEU A 454 13.52 -9.51 -20.98
C LEU A 454 13.04 -10.92 -21.30
N ILE A 455 13.96 -11.88 -21.22
CA ILE A 455 13.70 -13.28 -21.57
C ILE A 455 13.95 -14.15 -20.35
N PHE A 456 12.95 -14.95 -20.00
CA PHE A 456 13.04 -15.93 -18.93
C PHE A 456 12.78 -17.34 -19.49
N SER A 457 13.65 -18.28 -19.20
CA SER A 457 13.51 -19.69 -19.58
C SER A 457 13.00 -20.50 -18.39
N GLN A 458 12.01 -21.35 -18.62
CA GLN A 458 11.64 -22.39 -17.68
C GLN A 458 12.29 -23.72 -18.11
N PRO A 459 13.27 -24.26 -17.36
CA PRO A 459 14.04 -25.43 -17.78
C PRO A 459 13.21 -26.70 -17.98
N THR A 460 12.09 -26.83 -17.26
CA THR A 460 11.30 -28.06 -17.21
C THR A 460 10.47 -28.34 -18.46
N ASN A 461 10.14 -27.31 -19.26
CA ASN A 461 9.18 -27.43 -20.37
C ASN A 461 9.60 -26.69 -21.65
N SER A 462 10.87 -26.27 -21.76
CA SER A 462 11.40 -25.53 -22.93
C SER A 462 10.53 -24.32 -23.33
N THR A 463 9.96 -23.65 -22.33
CA THR A 463 9.12 -22.47 -22.52
C THR A 463 9.91 -21.22 -22.18
N LEU A 464 9.83 -20.20 -23.04
CA LEU A 464 10.32 -18.86 -22.76
C LEU A 464 9.16 -17.93 -22.43
N PHE A 465 9.42 -17.02 -21.51
CA PHE A 465 8.52 -15.93 -21.14
C PHE A 465 9.20 -14.61 -21.50
N ILE A 466 8.50 -13.82 -22.31
CA ILE A 466 9.01 -12.54 -22.82
C ILE A 466 8.26 -11.42 -22.12
N LEU A 467 9.00 -10.54 -21.47
CA LEU A 467 8.47 -9.41 -20.73
C LEU A 467 8.85 -8.13 -21.45
N LEU A 468 7.86 -7.30 -21.73
CA LEU A 468 8.06 -5.90 -22.13
C LEU A 468 7.94 -5.05 -20.86
N LEU A 469 9.02 -4.37 -20.48
CA LEU A 469 9.08 -3.53 -19.27
C LEU A 469 9.73 -2.17 -19.57
N PRO A 470 9.42 -1.12 -18.79
CA PRO A 470 10.15 0.14 -18.89
C PRO A 470 11.60 -0.03 -18.43
N ARG A 471 12.53 0.79 -18.93
CA ARG A 471 13.96 0.61 -18.64
C ARG A 471 14.40 0.94 -17.21
N ASN A 472 13.61 1.75 -16.50
CA ASN A 472 13.88 2.11 -15.11
C ASN A 472 13.31 1.09 -14.09
N VAL A 473 13.01 -0.15 -14.50
CA VAL A 473 12.71 -1.25 -13.56
C VAL A 473 13.97 -1.79 -12.89
N CYS A 474 13.86 -2.27 -11.65
CA CYS A 474 14.96 -2.97 -10.98
C CYS A 474 15.08 -4.41 -11.49
N LEU A 475 16.01 -4.66 -12.40
CA LEU A 475 16.24 -6.00 -12.99
C LEU A 475 16.46 -7.10 -11.94
N THR A 476 17.16 -6.79 -10.85
CA THR A 476 17.37 -7.74 -9.75
C THR A 476 16.06 -8.23 -9.14
N GLN A 477 15.09 -7.31 -8.95
CA GLN A 477 13.78 -7.65 -8.41
C GLN A 477 12.96 -8.47 -9.40
N VAL A 478 13.01 -8.12 -10.70
CA VAL A 478 12.36 -8.90 -11.77
C VAL A 478 12.90 -10.34 -11.78
N ARG A 479 14.23 -10.50 -11.74
CA ARG A 479 14.89 -11.81 -11.77
C ARG A 479 14.53 -12.67 -10.56
N LYS A 480 14.57 -12.09 -9.35
CA LYS A 480 14.18 -12.79 -8.12
C LYS A 480 12.72 -13.24 -8.17
N GLU A 481 11.81 -12.36 -8.60
CA GLU A 481 10.38 -12.68 -8.63
C GLU A 481 10.07 -13.83 -9.59
N TRP A 482 10.70 -13.85 -10.77
CA TRP A 482 10.53 -14.93 -11.75
C TRP A 482 11.15 -16.26 -11.31
N LYS A 483 12.32 -16.21 -10.65
CA LYS A 483 12.92 -17.40 -10.05
C LYS A 483 12.02 -17.98 -8.95
N ARG A 484 11.43 -17.12 -8.10
CA ARG A 484 10.52 -17.51 -7.02
C ARG A 484 9.20 -18.08 -7.51
N ARG A 485 8.58 -17.47 -8.53
CA ARG A 485 7.24 -17.87 -9.04
C ARG A 485 7.24 -19.24 -9.70
N ILE A 486 8.17 -19.47 -10.64
CA ILE A 486 8.14 -20.66 -11.51
C ILE A 486 9.51 -21.30 -11.74
N GLY A 487 10.53 -20.90 -10.96
CA GLY A 487 11.91 -21.38 -11.13
C GLY A 487 12.61 -20.86 -12.39
N ALA A 488 12.04 -19.84 -13.04
CA ALA A 488 12.52 -19.33 -14.31
C ALA A 488 13.92 -18.69 -14.19
N GLU A 489 14.73 -18.88 -15.22
CA GLU A 489 16.08 -18.35 -15.32
C GLU A 489 16.15 -17.24 -16.35
N TYR A 490 16.78 -16.13 -15.97
CA TYR A 490 17.01 -15.02 -16.89
C TYR A 490 18.04 -15.42 -17.95
N ILE A 491 17.70 -15.19 -19.22
CA ILE A 491 18.63 -15.35 -20.33
C ILE A 491 19.23 -14.00 -20.67
N GLU A 492 20.55 -13.91 -20.61
CA GLU A 492 21.29 -12.69 -20.91
C GLU A 492 21.31 -12.42 -22.42
N ALA A 493 20.74 -11.29 -22.80
CA ALA A 493 20.74 -10.73 -24.15
C ALA A 493 20.69 -9.20 -24.04
N ILE A 494 21.08 -8.48 -25.09
CA ILE A 494 20.93 -7.01 -25.15
C ILE A 494 19.43 -6.67 -25.17
N PRO A 495 18.86 -6.15 -24.07
CA PRO A 495 17.41 -6.06 -23.90
C PRO A 495 16.83 -4.72 -24.40
N ASP A 496 17.66 -3.71 -24.60
CA ASP A 496 17.23 -2.33 -24.85
C ASP A 496 16.42 -2.20 -26.14
N CYS A 497 15.29 -1.48 -26.05
CA CYS A 497 14.42 -1.11 -27.16
C CYS A 497 13.65 0.17 -26.83
N GLU A 498 12.83 0.64 -27.77
CA GLU A 498 11.90 1.74 -27.53
C GLU A 498 10.46 1.23 -27.58
N LEU A 499 9.69 1.51 -26.54
CA LEU A 499 8.31 1.06 -26.40
C LEU A 499 7.36 2.25 -26.34
N ILE A 500 6.14 2.04 -26.84
CA ILE A 500 5.05 3.01 -26.83
C ILE A 500 4.01 2.49 -25.84
N PRO A 501 3.75 3.22 -24.74
CA PRO A 501 2.69 2.87 -23.80
C PRO A 501 1.35 2.58 -24.50
N ASN A 502 0.65 1.55 -24.04
CA ASN A 502 -0.62 1.09 -24.63
C ASN A 502 -0.57 0.65 -26.10
N HIS A 503 0.61 0.51 -26.70
CA HIS A 503 0.74 0.01 -28.05
C HIS A 503 0.71 -1.52 -28.10
N THR A 504 0.21 -2.08 -29.20
CA THR A 504 0.13 -3.53 -29.42
C THR A 504 1.32 -4.00 -30.24
N TYR A 505 2.01 -5.01 -29.72
CA TYR A 505 3.18 -5.61 -30.34
C TYR A 505 2.90 -7.06 -30.77
N LYS A 506 3.60 -7.50 -31.82
CA LYS A 506 3.64 -8.90 -32.28
C LYS A 506 5.02 -9.47 -32.06
N LEU A 507 5.09 -10.69 -31.52
CA LEU A 507 6.34 -11.42 -31.38
C LEU A 507 6.42 -12.51 -32.46
N ILE A 508 7.54 -12.54 -33.17
CA ILE A 508 7.86 -13.56 -34.17
C ILE A 508 9.08 -14.34 -33.66
N GLY A 509 9.09 -15.65 -33.84
CA GLY A 509 10.19 -16.48 -33.38
C GLY A 509 10.42 -17.71 -34.25
N GLU A 510 11.69 -18.11 -34.41
CA GLU A 510 12.07 -19.34 -35.11
C GLU A 510 13.33 -19.97 -34.47
N PRO A 511 13.37 -21.29 -34.17
CA PRO A 511 12.30 -22.27 -34.29
C PRO A 511 11.39 -22.31 -33.05
N VAL A 512 10.10 -22.08 -33.23
CA VAL A 512 9.07 -22.13 -32.17
C VAL A 512 7.89 -22.99 -32.63
N THR A 513 7.15 -23.58 -31.69
CA THR A 513 5.91 -24.32 -31.97
C THR A 513 4.68 -23.43 -31.80
N VAL A 514 4.65 -22.61 -30.75
CA VAL A 514 3.57 -21.68 -30.47
C VAL A 514 4.08 -20.42 -29.76
N ILE A 515 3.47 -19.28 -30.09
CA ILE A 515 3.61 -18.01 -29.36
C ILE A 515 2.20 -17.61 -28.94
N GLN A 516 2.00 -17.36 -27.65
CA GLN A 516 0.72 -16.93 -27.10
C GLN A 516 0.90 -15.74 -26.14
N PRO A 517 0.06 -14.69 -26.22
CA PRO A 517 -0.91 -14.44 -27.30
C PRO A 517 -0.21 -14.10 -28.63
N GLU A 518 -0.96 -14.07 -29.75
CA GLU A 518 -0.41 -13.67 -31.06
C GLU A 518 0.10 -12.21 -31.03
N THR A 519 -0.64 -11.34 -30.36
CA THR A 519 -0.27 -9.94 -30.12
C THR A 519 -0.55 -9.56 -28.68
N SER A 520 0.23 -8.63 -28.14
CA SER A 520 0.13 -8.22 -26.74
C SER A 520 0.25 -6.70 -26.61
N LYS A 521 -0.64 -6.10 -25.82
CA LYS A 521 -0.63 -4.66 -25.54
C LYS A 521 0.35 -4.37 -24.41
N PHE A 522 1.24 -3.41 -24.60
CA PHE A 522 2.17 -2.97 -23.55
C PHE A 522 1.43 -2.14 -22.49
N VAL A 523 0.96 -2.82 -21.44
CA VAL A 523 0.19 -2.25 -20.32
C VAL A 523 0.99 -2.11 -19.02
N ASN A 524 2.11 -2.84 -18.89
CA ASN A 524 2.95 -2.87 -17.69
C ASN A 524 3.89 -1.66 -17.56
N PHE A 525 3.71 -0.60 -18.37
CA PHE A 525 4.55 0.59 -18.35
C PHE A 525 4.35 1.46 -17.09
N ARG A 526 3.31 1.17 -16.29
CA ARG A 526 3.02 1.84 -15.01
C ARG A 526 3.29 0.94 -13.80
N ASP A 527 3.61 -0.34 -14.02
CA ASP A 527 3.73 -1.33 -12.96
C ASP A 527 5.19 -1.66 -12.68
N TYR A 528 5.67 -1.18 -11.54
CA TYR A 528 7.04 -1.37 -11.07
C TYR A 528 7.18 -2.52 -10.07
N ASN A 529 6.08 -3.18 -9.71
CA ASN A 529 6.06 -4.19 -8.65
C ASN A 529 5.51 -5.55 -9.10
N ASN A 530 4.81 -5.62 -10.24
CA ASN A 530 4.29 -6.86 -10.79
C ASN A 530 4.71 -7.05 -12.25
N PHE A 531 5.63 -7.99 -12.44
CA PHE A 531 6.28 -8.25 -13.73
C PHE A 531 5.58 -9.41 -14.46
N LEU A 532 4.50 -9.09 -15.19
CA LEU A 532 3.76 -10.07 -15.99
C LEU A 532 4.38 -10.27 -17.38
N PRO A 533 4.38 -11.51 -17.92
CA PRO A 533 4.86 -11.76 -19.28
C PRO A 533 3.90 -11.15 -20.31
N SER A 534 4.47 -10.58 -21.36
CA SER A 534 3.72 -10.13 -22.53
C SER A 534 3.47 -11.28 -23.51
N PHE A 535 4.40 -12.25 -23.59
CA PHE A 535 4.29 -13.44 -24.43
C PHE A 535 4.86 -14.67 -23.73
N GLN A 536 4.30 -15.83 -24.06
CA GLN A 536 4.83 -17.15 -23.80
C GLN A 536 5.21 -17.80 -25.14
N VAL A 537 6.41 -18.33 -25.23
CA VAL A 537 6.97 -18.93 -26.43
C VAL A 537 7.34 -20.38 -26.13
N GLN A 538 6.80 -21.31 -26.88
CA GLN A 538 7.16 -22.71 -26.77
C GLN A 538 8.15 -23.07 -27.88
N LEU A 539 9.30 -23.60 -27.48
CA LEU A 539 10.38 -23.91 -28.41
C LEU A 539 10.15 -25.26 -29.11
N LYS A 540 10.70 -25.41 -30.31
CA LYS A 540 10.77 -26.71 -30.97
C LYS A 540 11.73 -27.64 -30.20
N ALA A 541 11.39 -28.92 -30.12
CA ALA A 541 12.24 -29.92 -29.47
C ALA A 541 13.67 -29.93 -30.06
N GLY A 542 14.68 -29.93 -29.19
CA GLY A 542 16.10 -29.92 -29.59
C GLY A 542 16.64 -28.57 -30.08
N ALA A 543 15.88 -27.47 -29.96
CA ALA A 543 16.36 -26.15 -30.32
C ALA A 543 17.53 -25.73 -29.40
N THR A 544 18.69 -25.43 -30.00
CA THR A 544 19.87 -24.88 -29.31
C THR A 544 19.96 -23.35 -29.43
N GLN A 545 19.26 -22.78 -30.40
CA GLN A 545 19.15 -21.34 -30.61
C GLN A 545 17.74 -20.97 -31.04
N VAL A 546 17.33 -19.73 -30.76
CA VAL A 546 16.08 -19.15 -31.23
C VAL A 546 16.29 -17.70 -31.64
N ARG A 547 15.79 -17.30 -32.81
CA ARG A 547 15.69 -15.91 -33.22
C ARG A 547 14.33 -15.39 -32.80
N LEU A 548 14.30 -14.29 -32.05
CA LEU A 548 13.07 -13.58 -31.67
C LEU A 548 13.09 -12.18 -32.28
N GLN A 549 11.93 -11.72 -32.77
CA GLN A 549 11.71 -10.38 -33.31
C GLN A 549 10.42 -9.81 -32.72
N LEU A 550 10.52 -8.65 -32.08
CA LEU A 550 9.38 -7.85 -31.64
C LEU A 550 9.07 -6.81 -32.72
N ARG A 551 7.81 -6.78 -33.17
CA ARG A 551 7.33 -5.83 -34.16
C ARG A 551 6.20 -4.97 -33.62
N SER A 552 6.17 -3.72 -34.07
CA SER A 552 5.11 -2.76 -33.83
C SER A 552 4.29 -2.56 -35.10
N HIS A 553 2.96 -2.55 -34.95
CA HIS A 553 2.07 -2.07 -36.00
C HIS A 553 1.90 -0.56 -35.83
N VAL A 554 2.83 0.22 -36.36
CA VAL A 554 2.68 1.67 -36.35
C VAL A 554 1.62 2.05 -37.38
N ALA A 555 0.43 2.43 -36.91
CA ALA A 555 -0.47 3.23 -37.75
C ALA A 555 0.29 4.51 -38.06
N GLY A 556 0.65 4.72 -39.33
CA GLY A 556 1.39 5.91 -39.74
C GLY A 556 0.74 7.17 -39.16
N SER A 557 1.56 8.18 -38.82
CA SER A 557 1.09 9.44 -38.25
C SER A 557 -0.22 9.88 -38.89
N ARG A 558 -1.12 10.53 -38.11
CA ARG A 558 -2.44 10.98 -38.58
C ARG A 558 -2.43 11.82 -39.88
N LEU A 559 -1.26 12.26 -40.35
CA LEU A 559 -1.05 12.98 -41.60
C LEU A 559 -0.40 12.15 -42.73
N ILE A 560 0.30 11.04 -42.46
CA ILE A 560 1.13 10.31 -43.45
C ILE A 560 0.67 8.84 -43.64
N GLY A 561 -0.16 8.29 -42.75
CA GLY A 561 -0.67 6.91 -42.84
C GLY A 561 -1.43 6.58 -44.14
N TRP A 562 -1.93 7.58 -44.86
CA TRP A 562 -2.62 7.39 -46.15
C TRP A 562 -1.66 7.12 -47.32
N LEU A 563 -0.38 7.49 -47.22
CA LEU A 563 0.57 7.44 -48.35
C LEU A 563 1.42 6.16 -48.42
N PHE A 564 1.67 5.46 -47.30
CA PHE A 564 2.68 4.38 -47.26
C PHE A 564 2.20 3.04 -46.71
N GLY A 565 0.90 2.88 -46.42
CA GLY A 565 0.34 1.67 -45.82
C GLY A 565 0.82 1.41 -44.38
N ASN A 566 0.17 0.46 -43.70
CA ASN A 566 0.61 0.00 -42.38
C ASN A 566 1.98 -0.68 -42.52
N LYS A 567 3.05 0.00 -42.06
CA LYS A 567 4.38 -0.60 -41.98
C LYS A 567 4.54 -1.28 -40.62
N GLU A 568 4.74 -2.59 -40.63
CA GLU A 568 5.31 -3.27 -39.47
C GLU A 568 6.78 -2.83 -39.32
N CYS A 569 7.12 -2.23 -38.18
CA CYS A 569 8.49 -1.88 -37.85
C CYS A 569 9.07 -2.90 -36.88
N GLU A 570 10.29 -3.37 -37.15
CA GLU A 570 11.08 -4.16 -36.19
C GLU A 570 11.55 -3.23 -35.06
N VAL A 571 11.15 -3.55 -33.84
CA VAL A 571 11.44 -2.76 -32.63
C VAL A 571 12.64 -3.36 -31.90
N TRP A 572 12.77 -4.69 -31.95
CA TRP A 572 13.84 -5.42 -31.31
C TRP A 572 14.01 -6.79 -31.97
N ALA A 573 15.24 -7.25 -32.17
CA ALA A 573 15.50 -8.58 -32.70
C ALA A 573 16.82 -9.14 -32.15
N ARG A 574 16.81 -10.39 -31.68
CA ARG A 574 18.02 -11.08 -31.22
C ARG A 574 18.00 -12.56 -31.57
N VAL A 575 19.19 -13.11 -31.76
CA VAL A 575 19.44 -14.55 -31.76
C VAL A 575 19.92 -14.93 -30.36
N ILE A 576 19.21 -15.86 -29.73
CA ILE A 576 19.42 -16.27 -28.34
C ILE A 576 19.97 -17.69 -28.36
N GLN A 577 21.08 -17.90 -27.66
CA GLN A 577 21.63 -19.23 -27.42
C GLN A 577 20.95 -19.84 -26.20
N LEU A 578 20.39 -21.03 -26.36
CA LEU A 578 19.72 -21.79 -25.31
C LEU A 578 20.77 -22.70 -24.68
N LYS A 579 20.94 -22.63 -23.35
CA LYS A 579 21.83 -23.57 -22.65
C LYS A 579 21.29 -24.98 -22.86
N GLY A 580 22.08 -25.86 -23.49
CA GLY A 580 21.70 -27.26 -23.67
C GLY A 580 21.54 -27.92 -22.31
N ASN A 581 20.47 -28.70 -22.12
CA ASN A 581 20.35 -29.61 -21.00
C ASN A 581 21.47 -30.65 -21.11
N SER A 582 22.62 -30.37 -20.48
CA SER A 582 23.63 -31.38 -20.21
C SER A 582 23.18 -32.25 -19.04
N HIS A 583 22.12 -33.04 -19.26
CA HIS A 583 21.71 -34.13 -18.39
C HIS A 583 21.26 -35.29 -19.25
N TYR A 584 22.23 -35.95 -19.90
CA TYR A 584 22.21 -37.39 -20.22
C TYR A 584 23.64 -37.80 -20.55
N MET A 585 24.37 -38.24 -19.53
CA MET A 585 25.18 -39.46 -19.55
C MET A 585 25.25 -40.01 -18.13
#